data_AF-A0A3N5JP82-F1
#
_entry.id   AF-A0A3N5JP82-F1
#
_cell.length_a   1.000
_cell.length_b   1.000
_cell.length_c   1.000
_cell.angle_alpha   90.00
_cell.angle_beta   90.00
_cell.angle_gamma   90.00
#
_symmetry.space_group_name_H-M   'P 1'
#
loop_
_entity.id
_entity.type
_entity.pdbx_description
1 polymer ?
#
loop_
_entity_poly.entity_id
_entity_poly.type
_entity_poly.pdbx_seq_one_letter_code
_entity_poly.pdbx_strand_id
1 'polypeptide(L)'
;MRKILRVLFCISLLSIVLQPFAHSEESGSPQKILIVVEGSSSLKNAAVGEGRQLAALLGHFNTATTLKGVQDYKFGELDHFDYIFYIGFEVRNAVPTK
;
A
#
# COMPACT_ATOMS: atom_id res chain seq x y z
N MET A 1 -50.57 11.51 -17.18
CA MET A 1 -49.63 10.52 -16.60
C MET A 1 -48.34 10.32 -17.41
N ARG A 2 -48.38 10.08 -18.73
CA ARG A 2 -47.16 9.89 -19.56
C ARG A 2 -46.12 11.03 -19.52
N LYS A 3 -46.55 12.29 -19.38
CA LYS A 3 -45.64 13.46 -19.30
C LYS A 3 -44.88 13.51 -17.96
N ILE A 4 -45.56 13.16 -16.86
CA ILE A 4 -44.96 13.08 -15.52
C ILE A 4 -43.94 11.93 -15.44
N LEU A 5 -44.24 10.79 -16.09
CA LEU A 5 -43.32 9.65 -16.18
C LEU A 5 -42.03 10.01 -16.94
N ARG A 6 -42.11 10.83 -18.01
CA ARG A 6 -40.94 11.30 -18.76
C ARG A 6 -40.09 12.28 -17.95
N VAL A 7 -40.72 13.16 -17.18
CA VAL A 7 -40.00 14.11 -16.31
C VAL A 7 -39.27 13.36 -15.19
N LEU A 8 -39.92 12.38 -14.55
CA LEU A 8 -39.28 11.52 -13.54
C LEU A 8 -38.09 10.74 -14.12
N PHE A 9 -38.20 10.24 -15.35
CA PHE A 9 -37.11 9.54 -16.03
C PHE A 9 -35.93 10.45 -16.37
N CYS A 10 -36.18 11.71 -16.76
CA CYS A 10 -35.12 12.68 -16.99
C CYS A 10 -34.42 13.10 -15.67
N ILE A 11 -35.17 13.22 -14.57
CA ILE A 11 -34.61 13.54 -13.25
C ILE A 11 -33.71 12.39 -12.77
N SER A 12 -34.12 11.12 -12.94
CA SER A 12 -33.28 9.98 -12.53
C SER A 12 -31.99 9.86 -13.36
N LEU A 13 -32.05 10.19 -14.65
CA LEU A 13 -30.85 10.23 -15.51
C LEU A 13 -29.89 11.36 -15.10
N LEU A 14 -30.42 12.51 -14.68
CA LEU A 14 -29.61 13.64 -14.23
C LEU A 14 -28.91 13.36 -12.88
N SER A 15 -29.52 12.55 -12.01
CA SER A 15 -28.92 12.15 -10.72
C SER A 15 -27.69 11.24 -10.86
N ILE A 16 -27.58 10.48 -11.96
CA ILE A 16 -26.44 9.58 -12.21
C ILE A 16 -25.20 10.39 -12.67
N VAL A 17 -25.41 11.46 -13.42
CA VAL A 17 -24.31 12.31 -13.95
C VAL A 17 -23.73 13.23 -12.87
N LEU A 18 -24.52 13.55 -11.84
CA LEU A 18 -24.13 14.42 -10.72
C LEU A 18 -23.58 13.67 -9.51
N GLN A 19 -23.38 12.35 -9.58
CA GLN A 19 -22.59 11.69 -8.55
C GLN A 19 -21.16 12.21 -8.68
N PRO A 20 -20.63 12.96 -7.69
CA PRO A 20 -19.19 13.13 -7.63
C PRO A 20 -18.61 11.73 -7.60
N PHE A 21 -17.53 11.50 -8.35
CA PHE A 21 -16.66 10.36 -8.07
C PHE A 21 -16.24 10.51 -6.61
N ALA A 22 -17.03 9.96 -5.71
CA ALA A 22 -16.66 9.71 -4.34
C ALA A 22 -15.64 8.58 -4.45
N HIS A 23 -14.44 8.93 -4.90
CA HIS A 23 -13.25 8.29 -4.38
C HIS A 23 -13.33 8.64 -2.89
N SER A 24 -13.96 7.75 -2.12
CA SER A 24 -13.84 7.76 -0.69
C SER A 24 -12.34 7.66 -0.43
N GLU A 25 -11.70 8.80 -0.20
CA GLU A 25 -10.53 8.81 0.65
C GLU A 25 -11.03 8.35 2.00
N GLU A 26 -11.04 7.02 2.16
CA GLU A 26 -11.23 6.36 3.43
C GLU A 26 -10.08 6.88 4.29
N SER A 27 -10.34 7.92 5.07
CA SER A 27 -9.44 8.46 6.08
C SER A 27 -9.33 7.47 7.25
N GLY A 28 -9.04 6.20 6.92
CA GLY A 28 -8.66 5.17 7.86
C GLY A 28 -7.25 5.42 8.37
N SER A 29 -6.94 4.82 9.52
CA SER A 29 -5.56 4.82 10.02
C SER A 29 -4.62 4.27 8.93
N PRO A 30 -3.41 4.86 8.76
CA PRO A 30 -2.50 4.41 7.72
C PRO A 30 -2.22 2.92 7.80
N GLN A 31 -2.26 2.23 6.66
CA GLN A 31 -1.89 0.81 6.60
C GLN A 31 -0.41 0.66 6.90
N LYS A 32 -0.06 -0.28 7.79
CA LYS A 32 1.32 -0.53 8.21
C LYS A 32 1.97 -1.49 7.23
N ILE A 33 3.03 -1.05 6.57
CA ILE A 33 3.76 -1.86 5.60
C ILE A 33 5.17 -2.14 6.10
N LEU A 34 5.59 -3.39 6.02
CA LEU A 34 6.99 -3.78 6.18
C LEU A 34 7.63 -4.06 4.82
N ILE A 35 8.71 -3.36 4.51
CA ILE A 35 9.60 -3.70 3.40
C ILE A 35 10.84 -4.37 3.99
N VAL A 36 10.98 -5.66 3.74
CA VAL A 36 12.19 -6.42 4.06
C VAL A 36 13.08 -6.42 2.83
N VAL A 37 14.34 -6.03 3.01
CA VAL A 37 15.34 -6.08 1.93
C VAL A 37 16.38 -7.15 2.23
N GLU A 38 16.98 -7.74 1.21
CA GLU A 38 18.05 -8.71 1.40
C GLU A 38 19.25 -8.08 2.14
N GLY A 39 20.05 -8.86 2.87
CA GLY A 39 21.20 -8.33 3.61
C GLY A 39 20.82 -7.47 4.83
N SER A 40 21.64 -6.44 5.12
CA SER A 40 21.46 -5.53 6.26
C SER A 40 20.79 -4.21 5.85
N SER A 41 20.31 -3.45 6.84
CA SER A 41 19.71 -2.10 6.65
C SER A 41 20.74 -1.01 6.31
N SER A 42 21.93 -1.38 5.85
CA SER A 42 23.00 -0.44 5.50
C SER A 42 22.64 0.38 4.26
N LEU A 43 22.94 1.69 4.26
CA LEU A 43 22.77 2.53 3.07
C LEU A 43 23.65 2.12 1.87
N LYS A 44 24.65 1.26 2.09
CA LYS A 44 25.48 0.69 1.02
C LYS A 44 24.80 -0.47 0.29
N ASN A 45 23.70 -0.98 0.82
CA ASN A 45 22.94 -2.08 0.25
C ASN A 45 22.03 -1.54 -0.87
N ALA A 46 22.20 -2.04 -2.10
CA ALA A 46 21.39 -1.63 -3.24
C ALA A 46 19.90 -1.91 -3.02
N ALA A 47 19.55 -2.99 -2.31
CA ALA A 47 18.16 -3.35 -2.05
C ALA A 47 17.47 -2.34 -1.10
N VAL A 48 18.24 -1.68 -0.22
CA VAL A 48 17.73 -0.55 0.58
C VAL A 48 17.35 0.63 -0.33
N GLY A 49 18.09 0.86 -1.42
CA GLY A 49 17.76 1.87 -2.42
C GLY A 49 16.39 1.65 -3.06
N GLU A 50 16.17 0.46 -3.60
CA GLU A 50 14.87 0.06 -4.19
C GLU A 50 13.74 0.08 -3.15
N GLY A 51 14.00 -0.41 -1.94
CA GLY A 51 13.00 -0.37 -0.87
C GLY A 51 12.60 1.05 -0.47
N ARG A 52 13.52 2.02 -0.52
CA ARG A 52 13.19 3.44 -0.28
C ARG A 52 12.37 4.03 -1.42
N GLN A 53 12.63 3.65 -2.67
CA GLN A 53 11.82 4.08 -3.81
C GLN A 53 10.40 3.53 -3.70
N LEU A 54 10.25 2.24 -3.35
CA LEU A 54 8.95 1.64 -3.07
C LEU A 54 8.25 2.34 -1.89
N ALA A 55 8.95 2.60 -0.79
CA ALA A 55 8.38 3.32 0.34
C ALA A 55 7.87 4.72 -0.04
N ALA A 56 8.59 5.44 -0.89
CA ALA A 56 8.18 6.74 -1.39
C ALA A 56 6.90 6.65 -2.25
N LEU A 57 6.80 5.64 -3.12
CA LEU A 57 5.58 5.37 -3.88
C LEU A 57 4.40 5.02 -2.96
N LEU A 58 4.63 4.15 -1.97
CA LEU A 58 3.60 3.72 -1.02
C LEU A 58 3.05 4.88 -0.17
N GLY A 59 3.88 5.88 0.13
CA GLY A 59 3.44 7.10 0.81
C GLY A 59 2.26 7.82 0.13
N HIS A 60 2.04 7.63 -1.18
CA HIS A 60 0.88 8.14 -1.89
C HIS A 60 -0.45 7.51 -1.44
N PHE A 61 -0.41 6.26 -0.94
CA PHE A 61 -1.59 5.45 -0.62
C PHE A 61 -1.94 5.47 0.88
N ASN A 62 -1.59 6.54 1.61
CA ASN A 62 -1.83 6.66 3.05
C ASN A 62 -1.27 5.46 3.86
N THR A 63 0.00 5.11 3.63
CA THR A 63 0.66 3.98 4.31
C THR A 63 1.75 4.45 5.27
N ALA A 64 1.95 3.73 6.37
CA ALA A 64 3.10 3.87 7.26
C ALA A 64 4.11 2.75 7.00
N THR A 65 5.21 3.07 6.31
CA THR A 65 6.17 2.08 5.84
C THR A 65 7.39 1.99 6.76
N THR A 66 7.74 0.76 7.14
CA THR A 66 9.00 0.43 7.81
C THR A 66 9.90 -0.32 6.83
N LEU A 67 11.17 0.08 6.72
CA LEU A 67 12.14 -0.59 5.87
C LEU A 67 13.26 -1.21 6.73
N LYS A 68 13.62 -2.46 6.44
CA LYS A 68 14.60 -3.19 7.22
C LYS A 68 15.30 -4.28 6.40
N GLY A 69 16.59 -4.49 6.62
CA GLY A 69 17.32 -5.65 6.11
C GLY A 69 16.91 -6.95 6.79
N VAL A 70 16.89 -8.06 6.07
CA VAL A 70 16.55 -9.39 6.59
C VAL A 70 17.47 -9.84 7.74
N GLN A 71 18.70 -9.32 7.80
CA GLN A 71 19.62 -9.57 8.91
C GLN A 71 19.24 -8.83 10.21
N ASP A 72 18.48 -7.73 10.10
CA ASP A 72 18.03 -6.93 11.24
C ASP A 72 16.59 -7.30 11.67
N TYR A 73 15.92 -8.14 10.86
CA TYR A 73 14.56 -8.62 11.09
C TYR A 73 14.51 -9.56 12.30
N LYS A 74 13.47 -9.42 13.13
CA LYS A 74 13.25 -10.28 14.31
C LYS A 74 12.00 -11.12 14.14
N PHE A 75 12.07 -12.35 14.64
CA PHE A 75 10.92 -13.26 14.63
C PHE A 75 9.70 -12.62 15.33
N GLY A 76 8.52 -12.75 14.72
CA GLY A 76 7.27 -12.19 15.21
C GLY A 76 7.03 -10.71 14.82
N GLU A 77 7.96 -10.04 14.15
CA GLU A 77 7.73 -8.66 13.72
C GLU A 77 6.66 -8.56 12.62
N LEU A 78 6.49 -9.58 11.78
CA LEU A 78 5.51 -9.59 10.67
C LEU A 78 4.08 -9.40 11.15
N ASP A 79 3.74 -9.87 12.35
CA ASP A 79 2.38 -9.83 12.90
C ASP A 79 1.88 -8.41 13.21
N HIS A 80 2.78 -7.41 13.20
CA HIS A 80 2.45 -6.00 13.46
C HIS A 80 2.14 -5.19 12.20
N PHE A 81 2.23 -5.80 11.01
CA PHE A 81 2.08 -5.13 9.72
C PHE A 81 0.92 -5.74 8.92
N ASP A 82 0.23 -4.90 8.16
CA ASP A 82 -0.89 -5.31 7.30
C ASP A 82 -0.39 -5.96 6.00
N TYR A 83 0.72 -5.44 5.46
CA TYR A 83 1.36 -5.96 4.25
C TYR A 83 2.87 -6.03 4.39
N ILE A 84 3.46 -7.02 3.72
CA ILE A 84 4.90 -7.26 3.71
C ILE A 84 5.37 -7.39 2.27
N PHE A 85 6.46 -6.67 1.95
CA PHE A 85 7.20 -6.81 0.69
C PHE A 85 8.60 -7.34 0.99
N TYR A 86 9.13 -8.17 0.09
CA TYR A 86 10.52 -8.59 0.13
C TYR A 86 11.24 -8.16 -1.16
N ILE A 87 12.41 -7.53 -1.02
CA ILE A 87 13.25 -7.07 -2.14
C ILE A 87 14.63 -7.70 -2.00
N GLY A 88 15.02 -8.52 -2.97
CA GLY A 88 16.35 -9.12 -3.03
C GLY A 88 16.75 -9.41 -4.47
N PHE A 89 18.05 -9.49 -4.71
CA PHE A 89 18.65 -9.74 -6.01
C PHE A 89 19.40 -11.07 -6.06
N GLU A 90 19.85 -11.58 -4.91
CA GLU A 90 20.59 -12.83 -4.83
C GLU A 90 19.90 -13.88 -3.94
N VAL A 91 19.91 -15.14 -4.40
CA VAL A 91 19.32 -16.31 -3.69
C VAL A 91 20.09 -16.65 -2.39
N ARG A 92 21.23 -16.01 -2.12
CA ARG A 92 22.16 -16.38 -1.03
C ARG A 92 21.78 -15.83 0.35
N ASN A 93 20.77 -14.98 0.45
CA ASN A 93 20.36 -14.37 1.72
C ASN A 93 19.38 -15.29 2.48
N ALA A 94 19.93 -16.30 3.16
CA ALA A 94 19.16 -17.18 4.02
C ALA A 94 18.39 -16.36 5.07
N VAL A 95 17.07 -16.59 5.15
CA VAL A 95 16.23 -16.02 6.21
C VAL A 95 16.68 -16.62 7.55
N PRO A 96 16.86 -15.82 8.61
CA PRO A 96 17.25 -16.33 9.92
C PRO A 96 16.32 -17.47 10.36
N THR A 97 16.89 -18.64 10.66
CA THR A 97 16.17 -19.72 11.35
C THR A 97 15.86 -19.28 12.78
N LYS A 98 14.63 -19.56 13.22
CA LYS A 98 14.07 -19.23 14.55
C LYS A 98 15.05 -19.45 15.70
#